data_AF-A0A8H7K173-F1
#
_entry.id   AF-A0A8H7K173-F1
#
_cell.length_a   1.000
_cell.length_b   1.000
_cell.length_c   1.000
_cell.angle_alpha   90.00
_cell.angle_beta   90.00
_cell.angle_gamma   90.00
#
_symmetry.space_group_name_H-M   'P 1'
#
loop_
_entity.id
_entity.type
_entity.pdbx_description
1 polymer ?
#
loop_
_entity_poly.entity_id
_entity_poly.type
_entity_poly.pdbx_seq_one_letter_code
_entity_poly.pdbx_strand_id
1 'polypeptide(L)'
;MLFRVIDTEVIQLLQETETNLTLLDELARLQALVLYQTIRLFHGGIEQRMLAEQQQTVLMSSALKLLARSQAELHDAEAVCWVSWILAECIRRTALVVYMLYGVHSIVRQGICIGFHTLVALPMSPAFSSWNSEADHRNQPEPTRTITYEMFTEGWPAMPRKLLPLEKFLLVPCKGINTIEAYDITEHGVV
;
A
#
# COMPACT_ATOMS: atom_id res chain seq x y z
N MET A 1 -27.90 -0.84 -8.61
CA MET A 1 -28.00 -0.14 -7.31
C MET A 1 -26.63 0.02 -6.64
N LEU A 2 -25.81 -1.02 -6.54
CA LEU A 2 -24.45 -0.96 -5.96
C LEU A 2 -23.57 0.19 -6.48
N PHE A 3 -23.38 0.29 -7.81
CA PHE A 3 -22.50 1.33 -8.37
C PHE A 3 -23.00 2.77 -8.16
N ARG A 4 -24.32 2.97 -8.04
CA ARG A 4 -24.87 4.29 -7.69
C ARG A 4 -24.48 4.69 -6.26
N VAL A 5 -24.49 3.74 -5.33
CA VAL A 5 -24.02 3.98 -3.96
C VAL A 5 -22.52 4.29 -3.97
N ILE A 6 -21.72 3.47 -4.65
CA ILE A 6 -20.28 3.72 -4.79
C ILE A 6 -19.98 5.10 -5.38
N ASP A 7 -20.70 5.51 -6.43
CA ASP A 7 -20.51 6.83 -7.03
C ASP A 7 -20.82 7.96 -6.04
N THR A 8 -21.89 7.84 -5.25
CA THR A 8 -22.23 8.82 -4.20
C THR A 8 -21.14 8.89 -3.12
N GLU A 9 -20.71 7.74 -2.58
CA GLU A 9 -19.68 7.66 -1.55
C GLU A 9 -18.34 8.23 -2.06
N VAL A 10 -17.93 7.88 -3.28
CA VAL A 10 -16.69 8.40 -3.89
C VAL A 10 -16.77 9.91 -4.06
N ILE A 11 -17.91 10.46 -4.49
CA ILE A 11 -18.08 11.91 -4.64
C ILE A 11 -17.95 12.61 -3.28
N GLN A 12 -18.61 12.08 -2.25
CA GLN A 12 -18.52 12.64 -0.89
C GLN A 12 -17.09 12.60 -0.36
N LEU A 13 -16.45 11.43 -0.42
CA LEU A 13 -15.06 11.25 0.00
C LEU A 13 -14.06 12.06 -0.85
N LEU A 14 -14.39 12.47 -2.07
CA LEU A 14 -13.51 13.36 -2.84
C LEU A 14 -13.76 14.85 -2.53
N GLN A 15 -15.00 15.21 -2.18
CA GLN A 15 -15.41 16.58 -1.87
C GLN A 15 -15.12 17.01 -0.44
N GLU A 16 -15.01 16.06 0.51
CA GLU A 16 -14.73 16.36 1.91
C GLU A 16 -13.45 17.19 2.04
N THR A 17 -13.68 18.46 2.36
CA THR A 17 -12.67 19.52 2.56
C THR A 17 -12.72 19.93 4.03
N GLU A 18 -12.82 18.96 4.93
CA GLU A 18 -12.68 19.24 6.36
C GLU A 18 -11.26 19.76 6.61
N THR A 19 -11.17 20.97 7.15
CA THR A 19 -9.89 21.69 7.29
C THR A 19 -8.99 21.15 8.39
N ASN A 20 -9.47 20.18 9.20
CA ASN A 20 -8.79 19.66 10.38
C ASN A 20 -8.86 18.12 10.47
N LEU A 21 -8.74 17.40 9.35
CA LEU A 21 -8.69 15.94 9.40
C LEU A 21 -7.41 15.43 10.08
N THR A 22 -7.56 14.44 10.96
CA THR A 22 -6.42 13.73 11.52
C THR A 22 -5.80 12.81 10.46
N LEU A 23 -4.55 12.37 10.67
CA LEU A 23 -3.92 11.37 9.81
C LEU A 23 -4.74 10.07 9.72
N LEU A 24 -5.42 9.70 10.80
CA LEU A 24 -6.27 8.51 10.82
C LEU A 24 -7.52 8.68 9.95
N ASP A 25 -8.15 9.86 10.00
CA ASP A 25 -9.33 10.15 9.17
C ASP A 25 -8.97 10.18 7.68
N GLU A 26 -7.86 10.84 7.33
CA GLU A 26 -7.37 10.86 5.95
C GLU A 26 -6.97 9.46 5.45
N LEU A 27 -6.35 8.65 6.31
CA LEU A 27 -6.04 7.26 6.00
C LEU A 27 -7.31 6.44 5.75
N ALA A 28 -8.30 6.53 6.63
CA ALA A 28 -9.56 5.79 6.51
C ALA A 28 -10.30 6.17 5.22
N ARG A 29 -10.34 7.47 4.91
CA ARG A 29 -10.90 8.00 3.66
C ARG A 29 -10.15 7.46 2.44
N LEU A 30 -8.82 7.48 2.44
CA LEU A 30 -8.03 6.96 1.32
C LEU A 30 -8.20 5.45 1.15
N GLN A 31 -8.28 4.68 2.24
CA GLN A 31 -8.52 3.24 2.21
C GLN A 31 -9.90 2.90 1.65
N ALA A 32 -10.95 3.65 2.04
CA ALA A 32 -12.28 3.51 1.47
C ALA A 32 -12.29 3.81 -0.03
N LEU A 33 -11.64 4.90 -0.46
CA LEU A 33 -11.48 5.23 -1.88
C LEU A 33 -10.76 4.10 -2.63
N VAL A 34 -9.67 3.55 -2.10
CA VAL A 34 -8.95 2.43 -2.73
C VAL A 34 -9.85 1.22 -2.92
N LEU A 35 -10.67 0.88 -1.92
CA LEU A 35 -11.62 -0.22 -2.02
C LEU A 35 -12.65 0.04 -3.14
N TYR A 36 -13.23 1.23 -3.19
CA TYR A 36 -14.19 1.59 -4.24
C TYR A 36 -13.56 1.57 -5.63
N GLN A 37 -12.35 2.11 -5.80
CA GLN A 37 -11.67 2.04 -7.10
C GLN A 37 -11.33 0.61 -7.50
N THR A 38 -10.95 -0.24 -6.55
CA THR A 38 -10.72 -1.68 -6.82
C THR A 38 -11.98 -2.34 -7.36
N ILE A 39 -13.14 -2.09 -6.75
CA ILE A 39 -14.42 -2.61 -7.22
C ILE A 39 -14.74 -2.08 -8.62
N ARG A 40 -14.56 -0.78 -8.87
CA ARG A 40 -14.88 -0.15 -10.17
C ARG A 40 -13.97 -0.61 -11.30
N LEU A 41 -12.68 -0.78 -11.06
CA LEU A 41 -11.71 -1.20 -12.08
C LEU A 41 -11.94 -2.67 -12.51
N PHE A 42 -12.14 -3.57 -11.54
CA PHE A 42 -12.15 -5.02 -11.79
C PHE A 42 -13.55 -5.65 -11.89
N HIS A 43 -14.56 -5.08 -11.22
CA HIS A 43 -15.92 -5.60 -11.22
C HIS A 43 -16.92 -4.64 -11.89
N GLY A 44 -16.51 -3.41 -12.17
CA GLY A 44 -17.30 -2.43 -12.90
C GLY A 44 -17.37 -2.69 -14.40
N GLY A 45 -18.45 -2.22 -15.01
CA GLY A 45 -18.53 -2.05 -16.46
C GLY A 45 -17.62 -0.93 -16.97
N ILE A 46 -17.67 -0.68 -18.28
CA ILE A 46 -16.81 0.31 -18.96
C ILE A 46 -16.92 1.70 -18.31
N GLU A 47 -18.12 2.15 -17.99
CA GLU A 47 -18.36 3.47 -17.39
C GLU A 47 -17.65 3.62 -16.03
N GLN A 48 -17.79 2.63 -15.15
CA GLN A 48 -17.21 2.64 -13.81
C GLN A 48 -15.68 2.60 -13.87
N ARG A 49 -15.14 1.81 -14.78
CA ARG A 49 -13.69 1.79 -15.05
C ARG A 49 -13.18 3.13 -15.55
N MET A 50 -13.86 3.76 -16.52
CA MET A 50 -13.48 5.08 -17.04
C MET A 50 -13.45 6.13 -15.93
N LEU A 51 -14.45 6.14 -15.04
CA LEU A 51 -14.48 7.08 -13.93
C LEU A 51 -13.36 6.81 -12.91
N ALA A 52 -13.01 5.55 -12.66
CA ALA A 52 -11.88 5.20 -11.80
C ALA A 52 -10.54 5.64 -12.42
N GLU A 53 -10.37 5.45 -13.73
CA GLU A 53 -9.21 5.93 -14.48
C GLU A 53 -9.10 7.47 -14.42
N GLN A 54 -10.22 8.20 -14.53
CA GLN A 54 -10.23 9.67 -14.39
C GLN A 54 -9.79 10.14 -13.00
N GLN A 55 -10.04 9.34 -11.96
CA GLN A 55 -9.72 9.67 -10.57
C GLN A 55 -8.31 9.21 -10.15
N GLN A 56 -7.58 8.53 -11.03
CA GLN A 56 -6.26 7.95 -10.74
C GLN A 56 -5.27 8.97 -10.16
N THR A 57 -5.07 10.10 -10.85
CA THR A 57 -4.09 11.12 -10.45
C THR A 57 -4.40 11.69 -9.07
N VAL A 58 -5.70 11.88 -8.77
CA VAL A 58 -6.14 12.41 -7.48
C VAL A 58 -5.76 11.43 -6.37
N LEU A 59 -6.10 10.15 -6.49
CA LEU A 59 -5.76 9.14 -5.48
C LEU A 59 -4.25 8.99 -5.27
N MET A 60 -3.47 8.91 -6.36
CA MET A 60 -2.01 8.78 -6.27
C MET A 60 -1.39 10.00 -5.58
N SER A 61 -1.84 11.21 -5.93
CA SER A 61 -1.35 12.44 -5.29
C SER A 61 -1.76 12.56 -3.82
N SER A 62 -2.99 12.15 -3.47
CA SER A 62 -3.45 12.12 -2.07
C SER A 62 -2.64 11.13 -1.23
N ALA A 63 -2.30 9.97 -1.78
CA ALA A 63 -1.44 9.00 -1.11
C ALA A 63 -0.05 9.58 -0.80
N LEU A 64 0.57 10.27 -1.75
CA LEU A 64 1.87 10.91 -1.54
C LEU A 64 1.80 12.05 -0.52
N LYS A 65 0.74 12.87 -0.58
CA LYS A 65 0.53 13.96 0.39
C LYS A 65 0.38 13.42 1.81
N LEU A 66 -0.45 12.40 1.99
CA LEU A 66 -0.66 11.77 3.29
C LEU A 66 0.64 11.13 3.81
N LEU A 67 1.40 10.47 2.95
CA LEU A 67 2.70 9.90 3.29
C LEU A 67 3.72 10.98 3.72
N ALA A 68 3.81 12.09 2.97
CA ALA A 68 4.70 13.19 3.32
C ALA A 68 4.29 13.85 4.66
N ARG A 69 2.99 14.03 4.86
CA ARG A 69 2.43 14.58 6.11
C ARG A 69 2.70 13.65 7.29
N SER A 70 2.50 12.34 7.13
CA SER A 70 2.77 11.37 8.20
C SER A 70 4.24 11.32 8.57
N GLN A 71 5.15 11.42 7.60
CA GLN A 71 6.58 11.54 7.88
C GLN A 71 6.90 12.80 8.67
N ALA A 72 6.29 13.95 8.34
CA ALA A 72 6.53 15.19 9.08
C ALA A 72 5.95 15.15 10.51
N GLU A 73 4.78 14.54 10.71
CA GLU A 73 4.07 14.55 12.00
C GLU A 73 4.48 13.41 12.94
N LEU A 74 4.86 12.24 12.41
CA LEU A 74 5.05 11.04 13.21
C LEU A 74 6.51 10.60 13.35
N HIS A 75 7.48 11.19 12.64
CA HIS A 75 8.87 10.68 12.58
C HIS A 75 9.46 10.31 13.96
N ASP A 76 9.39 11.24 14.91
CA ASP A 76 9.94 11.03 16.26
C ASP A 76 9.03 10.12 17.11
N ALA A 77 7.71 10.21 16.90
CA ALA A 77 6.72 9.43 17.63
C ALA A 77 6.76 7.95 17.27
N GLU A 78 7.03 7.61 16.00
CA GLU A 78 7.19 6.24 15.50
C GLU A 78 8.30 5.49 16.27
N ALA A 79 9.38 6.19 16.65
CA ALA A 79 10.51 5.56 17.33
C ALA A 79 10.16 5.04 18.73
N VAL A 80 9.24 5.73 19.41
CA VAL A 80 8.94 5.51 20.83
C VAL A 80 7.59 4.83 21.03
N CYS A 81 6.64 5.06 20.12
CA CYS A 81 5.26 4.63 20.24
C CYS A 81 4.86 3.69 19.10
N TRP A 82 4.60 2.43 19.46
CA TRP A 82 4.16 1.40 18.53
C TRP A 82 2.87 1.77 17.79
N VAL A 83 1.92 2.44 18.45
CA VAL A 83 0.67 2.88 17.80
C VAL A 83 0.93 3.93 16.72
N SER A 84 1.87 4.85 16.95
CA SER A 84 2.27 5.85 15.94
C SER A 84 2.97 5.18 14.76
N TRP A 85 3.83 4.20 15.05
CA TRP A 85 4.44 3.35 14.03
C TRP A 85 3.42 2.57 13.20
N ILE A 86 2.40 1.97 13.84
CA ILE A 86 1.32 1.25 13.15
C ILE A 86 0.56 2.21 12.22
N LEU A 87 0.23 3.42 12.68
CA LEU A 87 -0.45 4.42 11.85
C LEU A 87 0.39 4.80 10.63
N ALA A 88 1.68 5.11 10.82
CA ALA A 88 2.59 5.42 9.73
C ALA A 88 2.77 4.26 8.76
N GLU A 89 2.85 3.03 9.28
CA GLU A 89 2.97 1.82 8.47
C GLU A 89 1.69 1.52 7.67
N CYS A 90 0.51 1.76 8.25
CA CYS A 90 -0.75 1.73 7.52
C CYS A 90 -0.75 2.72 6.35
N ILE A 91 -0.26 3.95 6.56
CA ILE A 91 -0.14 4.97 5.50
C ILE A 91 0.82 4.51 4.40
N ARG A 92 2.02 4.02 4.76
CA ARG A 92 3.00 3.46 3.82
C ARG A 92 2.39 2.32 2.98
N ARG A 93 1.72 1.37 3.62
CA ARG A 93 1.05 0.24 2.95
C ARG A 93 -0.09 0.69 2.05
N THR A 94 -0.92 1.64 2.48
CA THR A 94 -2.00 2.18 1.66
C THR A 94 -1.43 2.92 0.43
N ALA A 95 -0.34 3.68 0.57
CA ALA A 95 0.31 4.31 -0.58
C ALA A 95 0.84 3.27 -1.59
N LEU A 96 1.50 2.21 -1.12
CA LEU A 96 1.92 1.09 -1.98
C LEU A 96 0.72 0.46 -2.71
N VAL A 97 -0.37 0.17 -1.99
CA VAL A 97 -1.58 -0.43 -2.57
C VAL A 97 -2.20 0.48 -3.64
N VAL A 98 -2.27 1.80 -3.43
CA VAL A 98 -2.76 2.76 -4.44
C VAL A 98 -1.93 2.65 -5.73
N TYR A 99 -0.61 2.71 -5.61
CA TYR A 99 0.28 2.64 -6.78
C TYR A 99 0.25 1.27 -7.45
N MET A 100 0.14 0.18 -6.69
CA MET A 100 0.01 -1.17 -7.23
C MET A 100 -1.33 -1.38 -7.94
N LEU A 101 -2.44 -0.87 -7.40
CA LEU A 101 -3.76 -0.97 -8.01
C LEU A 101 -3.76 -0.38 -9.43
N TYR A 102 -3.30 0.86 -9.57
CA TYR A 102 -3.23 1.53 -10.88
C TYR A 102 -2.09 1.00 -11.75
N GLY A 103 -0.98 0.56 -11.15
CA GLY A 103 0.13 -0.10 -11.86
C GLY A 103 -0.33 -1.38 -12.54
N VAL A 104 -0.96 -2.30 -11.80
CA VAL A 104 -1.50 -3.55 -12.34
C VAL A 104 -2.58 -3.27 -13.39
N HIS A 105 -3.50 -2.35 -13.11
CA HIS A 105 -4.53 -1.97 -14.08
C HIS A 105 -3.94 -1.44 -15.39
N SER A 106 -2.94 -0.55 -15.31
CA SER A 106 -2.28 0.02 -16.49
C SER A 106 -1.46 -1.01 -17.27
N ILE A 107 -0.81 -1.97 -16.60
CA ILE A 107 -0.13 -3.09 -17.27
C ILE A 107 -1.14 -3.90 -18.09
N VAL A 108 -2.28 -4.26 -17.50
CA VAL A 108 -3.33 -5.04 -18.18
C VAL A 108 -3.91 -4.28 -19.38
N ARG A 109 -4.01 -2.94 -19.29
CA ARG A 109 -4.64 -2.11 -20.33
C ARG A 109 -3.69 -1.65 -21.43
N GLN A 110 -2.44 -1.37 -21.08
CA GLN A 110 -1.48 -0.63 -21.93
C GLN A 110 -0.12 -1.32 -22.02
N GLY A 111 0.12 -2.38 -21.25
CA GLY A 111 1.41 -3.08 -21.20
C GLY A 111 2.51 -2.33 -20.43
N ILE A 112 2.19 -1.22 -19.76
CA ILE A 112 3.15 -0.40 -19.01
C ILE A 112 2.63 -0.12 -17.60
N CYS A 113 3.55 -0.07 -16.63
CA CYS A 113 3.23 0.29 -15.24
C CYS A 113 3.30 1.81 -15.06
N ILE A 114 2.15 2.47 -15.02
CA ILE A 114 2.09 3.91 -14.77
C ILE A 114 2.50 4.19 -13.31
N GLY A 115 3.40 5.17 -13.13
CA GLY A 115 3.88 5.55 -11.80
C GLY A 115 4.96 4.63 -11.24
N PHE A 116 5.54 3.74 -12.06
CA PHE A 116 6.60 2.81 -11.64
C PHE A 116 7.75 3.51 -10.91
N HIS A 117 8.28 4.62 -11.47
CA HIS A 117 9.36 5.38 -10.84
C HIS A 117 9.02 5.87 -9.43
N THR A 118 7.76 6.21 -9.18
CA THR A 118 7.32 6.60 -7.84
C THR A 118 7.13 5.37 -6.96
N LEU A 119 6.51 4.30 -7.48
CA LEU A 119 6.32 3.04 -6.75
C LEU A 119 7.64 2.51 -6.20
N VAL A 120 8.70 2.47 -7.01
CA VAL A 120 10.03 1.99 -6.59
C VAL A 120 10.67 2.84 -5.51
N ALA A 121 10.34 4.13 -5.45
CA ALA A 121 10.83 5.06 -4.43
C ALA A 121 9.96 5.10 -3.15
N LEU A 122 8.81 4.43 -3.13
CA LEU A 122 7.93 4.47 -1.94
C LEU A 122 8.62 3.79 -0.74
N PRO A 123 8.55 4.40 0.45
CA PRO A 123 9.16 3.86 1.66
C PRO A 123 8.29 2.75 2.26
N MET A 124 8.95 1.73 2.79
CA MET A 124 8.33 0.63 3.51
C MET A 124 9.19 0.22 4.72
N SER A 125 8.55 -0.23 5.80
CA SER A 125 9.30 -0.77 6.93
C SER A 125 9.74 -2.22 6.64
N PRO A 126 11.02 -2.57 6.83
CA PRO A 126 11.47 -3.96 6.79
C PRO A 126 11.11 -4.74 8.06
N ALA A 127 10.64 -4.06 9.12
CA ALA A 127 10.33 -4.66 10.42
C ALA A 127 8.94 -5.30 10.44
N PHE A 128 8.70 -6.30 9.59
CA PHE A 128 7.38 -6.93 9.45
C PHE A 128 6.86 -7.58 10.74
N SER A 129 7.75 -8.09 11.60
CA SER A 129 7.38 -8.70 12.88
C SER A 129 6.75 -7.69 13.86
N SER A 130 7.19 -6.43 13.80
CA SER A 130 6.64 -5.32 14.59
C SER A 130 5.15 -5.07 14.31
N TRP A 131 4.61 -5.54 13.18
CA TRP A 131 3.16 -5.43 12.92
C TRP A 131 2.31 -6.24 13.91
N ASN A 132 2.82 -7.37 14.39
CA ASN A 132 2.06 -8.29 15.24
C ASN A 132 2.44 -8.19 16.72
N SER A 133 3.51 -7.45 17.06
CA SER A 133 4.07 -7.44 18.41
C SER A 133 4.67 -6.07 18.74
N GLU A 134 4.11 -5.41 19.76
CA GLU A 134 4.68 -4.21 20.33
C GLU A 134 6.07 -4.48 20.95
N ALA A 135 6.27 -5.66 21.53
CA ALA A 135 7.56 -6.05 22.10
C ALA A 135 8.63 -6.12 20.99
N ASP A 136 8.28 -6.66 19.83
CA ASP A 136 9.20 -6.74 18.69
C ASP A 136 9.57 -5.35 18.20
N HIS A 137 8.59 -4.43 18.13
CA HIS A 137 8.83 -3.03 17.80
C HIS A 137 9.81 -2.36 18.77
N ARG A 138 9.61 -2.53 20.09
CA ARG A 138 10.50 -1.96 21.12
C ARG A 138 11.91 -2.53 21.06
N ASN A 139 12.06 -3.77 20.59
CA ASN A 139 13.34 -4.44 20.44
C ASN A 139 14.01 -4.15 19.08
N GLN A 140 13.36 -3.44 18.16
CA GLN A 140 13.99 -3.04 16.90
C GLN A 140 15.09 -2.01 17.16
N PRO A 141 16.29 -2.18 16.60
CA PRO A 141 17.37 -1.21 16.75
C PRO A 141 17.07 0.11 16.01
N GLU A 142 16.33 0.05 14.90
CA GLU A 142 15.97 1.21 14.08
C GLU A 142 14.48 1.15 13.70
N PRO A 143 13.55 1.43 14.64
CA PRO A 143 12.09 1.27 14.42
C PRO A 143 11.54 2.15 13.30
N THR A 144 12.14 3.33 13.09
CA THR A 144 11.76 4.29 12.04
C THR A 144 12.44 4.03 10.71
N ARG A 145 13.35 3.05 10.63
CA ARG A 145 14.03 2.73 9.37
C ARG A 145 13.03 2.27 8.34
N THR A 146 13.07 2.93 7.21
CA THR A 146 12.38 2.51 6.00
C THR A 146 13.40 2.19 4.92
N ILE A 147 13.04 1.26 4.05
CA ILE A 147 13.73 0.97 2.80
C ILE A 147 12.80 1.34 1.65
N THR A 148 13.34 1.59 0.47
CA THR A 148 12.48 1.77 -0.70
C THR A 148 11.89 0.43 -1.13
N TYR A 149 10.75 0.47 -1.82
CA TYR A 149 10.17 -0.70 -2.45
C TYR A 149 11.18 -1.39 -3.39
N GLU A 150 11.98 -0.62 -4.13
CA GLU A 150 13.07 -1.15 -4.95
C GLU A 150 14.02 -2.03 -4.15
N MET A 151 14.60 -1.48 -3.07
CA MET A 151 15.54 -2.20 -2.21
C MET A 151 14.94 -3.48 -1.64
N PHE A 152 13.67 -3.45 -1.26
CA PHE A 152 12.95 -4.65 -0.81
C PHE A 152 12.84 -5.70 -1.93
N THR A 153 12.39 -5.29 -3.12
CA THR A 153 12.21 -6.20 -4.27
C THR A 153 13.52 -6.67 -4.90
N GLU A 154 14.66 -6.05 -4.61
CA GLU A 154 15.97 -6.52 -5.03
C GLU A 154 16.61 -7.43 -3.98
N GLY A 155 16.41 -7.13 -2.70
CA GLY A 155 17.02 -7.86 -1.59
C GLY A 155 16.30 -9.17 -1.21
N TRP A 156 15.04 -9.37 -1.59
CA TRP A 156 14.26 -10.54 -1.16
C TRP A 156 14.86 -11.92 -1.49
N PRO A 157 15.58 -12.16 -2.62
CA PRO A 157 16.10 -13.51 -2.92
C PRO A 157 17.21 -13.94 -1.96
N ALA A 158 17.87 -12.99 -1.30
CA ALA A 158 18.98 -13.26 -0.39
C ALA A 158 18.53 -13.86 0.96
N MET A 159 17.23 -13.92 1.24
CA MET A 159 16.67 -14.37 2.51
C MET A 159 15.57 -15.42 2.28
N PRO A 160 15.93 -16.68 1.97
CA PRO A 160 14.94 -17.75 1.83
C PRO A 160 14.23 -17.98 3.17
N ARG A 161 12.95 -17.61 3.22
CA ARG A 161 12.07 -17.77 4.38
C ARG A 161 10.62 -17.81 3.92
N LYS A 162 9.73 -18.22 4.82
CA LYS A 162 8.29 -18.11 4.60
C LYS A 162 7.91 -16.64 4.46
N LEU A 163 7.36 -16.27 3.31
CA LEU A 163 6.92 -14.91 3.03
C LEU A 163 5.54 -14.66 3.63
N LEU A 164 5.38 -13.53 4.32
CA LEU A 164 4.08 -13.10 4.84
C LEU A 164 3.15 -12.71 3.68
N PRO A 165 1.81 -12.73 3.88
CA PRO A 165 0.85 -12.38 2.83
C PRO A 165 1.10 -11.01 2.19
N LEU A 166 1.47 -10.00 2.98
CA LEU A 166 1.82 -8.68 2.46
C LEU A 166 3.08 -8.74 1.58
N GLU A 167 4.10 -9.49 1.98
CA GLU A 167 5.34 -9.60 1.21
C GLU A 167 5.09 -10.26 -0.13
N LYS A 168 4.27 -11.32 -0.15
CA LYS A 168 3.80 -11.94 -1.40
C LYS A 168 3.04 -10.95 -2.28
N PHE A 169 2.11 -10.20 -1.69
CA PHE A 169 1.37 -9.16 -2.39
C PHE A 169 2.31 -8.11 -3.01
N LEU A 170 3.38 -7.74 -2.30
CA LEU A 170 4.35 -6.76 -2.78
C LEU A 170 5.29 -7.34 -3.86
N LEU A 171 5.66 -8.61 -3.78
CA LEU A 171 6.67 -9.20 -4.67
C LEU A 171 6.09 -9.74 -5.99
N VAL A 172 4.91 -10.38 -5.94
CA VAL A 172 4.29 -11.05 -7.08
C VAL A 172 4.09 -10.13 -8.30
N PRO A 173 3.62 -8.87 -8.16
CA PRO A 173 3.42 -7.99 -9.31
C PRO A 173 4.69 -7.73 -10.14
N CYS A 174 5.86 -7.69 -9.51
CA CYS A 174 7.13 -7.35 -10.17
C CYS A 174 8.01 -8.57 -10.47
N LYS A 175 7.86 -9.68 -9.74
CA LYS A 175 8.72 -10.87 -9.87
C LYS A 175 8.02 -12.08 -10.45
N GLY A 176 6.68 -12.07 -10.47
CA GLY A 176 5.84 -13.17 -10.94
C GLY A 176 5.65 -14.27 -9.90
N ILE A 177 4.46 -14.86 -9.90
CA ILE A 177 4.05 -15.85 -8.89
C ILE A 177 4.96 -17.08 -8.86
N ASN A 178 5.32 -17.62 -10.02
CA ASN A 178 6.19 -18.80 -10.14
C ASN A 178 7.55 -18.58 -9.48
N THR A 179 8.13 -17.38 -9.66
CA THR A 179 9.41 -17.02 -9.05
C THR A 179 9.27 -16.96 -7.53
N ILE A 180 8.18 -16.40 -7.02
CA ILE A 180 7.96 -16.30 -5.57
C ILE A 180 7.72 -17.66 -4.94
N GLU A 181 6.92 -18.52 -5.57
CA GLU A 181 6.64 -19.88 -5.08
C GLU A 181 7.89 -20.77 -5.08
N ALA A 182 8.81 -20.58 -6.03
CA ALA A 182 10.05 -21.34 -6.07
C ALA A 182 11.01 -21.04 -4.90
N TYR A 183 10.89 -19.85 -4.27
CA TYR A 183 11.75 -19.39 -3.18
C TYR A 183 11.04 -19.40 -1.82
N ASP A 184 9.72 -19.54 -1.80
CA ASP A 184 8.93 -19.61 -0.56
C ASP A 184 9.06 -21.01 0.06
N ILE A 185 9.60 -21.07 1.28
CA ILE A 185 9.73 -22.33 2.01
C ILE A 185 8.33 -22.72 2.49
N THR A 186 7.71 -23.69 1.81
CA THR A 186 6.47 -24.32 2.26
C THR A 186 6.77 -25.31 3.39
N GLU A 187 5.90 -25.38 4.41
CA GLU A 187 6.02 -26.29 5.56
C GLU A 187 5.85 -27.79 5.19
N HIS A 188 6.11 -28.20 3.94
CA HIS A 188 5.92 -29.57 3.45
C HIS A 188 7.24 -30.35 3.37
N GLY A 189 8.08 -30.19 4.39
CA GLY A 189 9.40 -30.81 4.49
C GLY A 189 9.74 -31.41 5.85
N VAL A 190 8.74 -31.90 6.59
CA VAL A 190 8.97 -32.81 7.72
C VAL A 190 8.24 -34.12 7.39
N VAL A 191 8.99 -35.05 6.78
CA VAL A 191 8.70 -36.48 6.80
C VAL A 191 9.85 -37.15 7.54
#